data_AF-A0A1E1XVH8-F1
#
_entry.id   AF-A0A1E1XVH8-F1
#
_cell.length_a   1.000
_cell.length_b   1.000
_cell.length_c   1.000
_cell.angle_alpha   90.00
_cell.angle_beta   90.00
_cell.angle_gamma   90.00
#
_symmetry.space_group_name_H-M   'P 1'
#
loop_
_entity.id
_entity.type
_entity.pdbx_description
1 polymer ?
#
loop_
_entity_poly.entity_id
_entity_poly.type
_entity_poly.pdbx_seq_one_letter_code
_entity_poly.pdbx_strand_id
1 'polypeptide(L)'
;MTTPPPPTLIPPLLLIAPWLFEATGLPEGFEKGKLLALRLLCWLTVRRHDIPLSFDYLARFYRVLHTGLLGEDQKVINAIVKYCGTKFFASGLPGHTVLLLNFIHGASTIVSSNAIKGMPRVEAVTLLGSLVCFPNVYRELHVLQCTGSEPPTLAPLADVKDLIVDLLLKAGKTDVDGVARCTALSALGIFAYEELTHRIGHPKVLEAIGVLLLSIRHQNHAIAQVAGDMLRLLCDHAAYLSDHTDRVASIVVEVIASTIHNLLPTDDSDVKEENKKLVLSLLFCLADWCMNIPLRALTIPQSEGCSPLLSTLNVLDHILTGKSPLLRPDVLSLLQTLCPTIVLADLEAQPGEIPAKPPHSGHSTGGGKIARSIASFVPPAILQNDRKSGNVKLAARMVLSHLLHQLGHFPMGLGAAQLTSLVTEQDDVPALRDSELSKEVFSAPNIQLFVLNNMAIVSLVEIPAEETSGGAASVGLTTGKAQVRAIVRDLSGKFSWDCLTLYGPQGCRAGSYPPGPVPDPCLHYTTHRGRLLDHMEQQRCQADAAARES
;
A
#
# COMPACT_ATOMS: atom_id res chain seq x y z
N MET A 1 11.69 -37.23 7.08
CA MET A 1 11.00 -37.36 8.38
C MET A 1 9.71 -38.12 8.13
N THR A 2 9.58 -39.34 8.66
CA THR A 2 8.37 -40.16 8.51
C THR A 2 7.44 -39.90 9.69
N THR A 3 6.15 -39.75 9.42
CA THR A 3 5.12 -39.62 10.46
C THR A 3 5.08 -40.87 11.34
N PRO A 4 4.91 -40.74 12.67
CA PRO A 4 4.79 -41.88 13.56
C PRO A 4 3.57 -42.76 13.19
N PRO A 5 3.62 -44.07 13.49
CA PRO A 5 2.48 -44.95 13.25
C PRO A 5 1.28 -44.51 14.08
N PRO A 6 0.05 -44.61 13.54
CA PRO A 6 -1.16 -44.18 14.25
C PRO A 6 -1.32 -44.96 15.57
N PRO A 7 -1.84 -44.31 16.63
CA PRO A 7 -2.04 -44.96 17.92
C PRO A 7 -3.00 -46.15 17.78
N THR A 8 -2.66 -47.26 18.44
CA THR A 8 -3.45 -48.50 18.42
C THR A 8 -4.78 -48.39 19.16
N LEU A 9 -4.92 -47.41 20.05
CA LEU A 9 -6.12 -47.16 20.86
C LEU A 9 -6.59 -45.73 20.64
N ILE A 10 -7.60 -45.59 19.78
CA ILE A 10 -8.33 -44.34 19.60
C ILE A 10 -9.51 -44.38 20.59
N PRO A 11 -9.72 -43.35 21.44
CA PRO A 11 -10.93 -43.28 22.25
C PRO A 11 -12.16 -43.38 21.33
N PRO A 12 -13.09 -44.31 21.55
CA PRO A 12 -14.20 -44.50 20.63
C PRO A 12 -15.10 -43.27 20.70
N LEU A 13 -14.96 -42.39 19.70
CA LEU A 13 -15.89 -41.29 19.42
C LEU A 13 -17.35 -41.80 19.46
N LEU A 14 -17.54 -43.03 18.98
CA LEU A 14 -18.80 -43.77 18.94
C LEU A 14 -19.38 -44.16 20.31
N LEU A 15 -18.61 -44.14 21.40
CA LEU A 15 -19.14 -44.49 22.72
C LEU A 15 -19.99 -43.34 23.28
N ILE A 16 -19.54 -42.10 23.10
CA ILE A 16 -20.18 -40.91 23.67
C ILE A 16 -21.10 -40.23 22.65
N ALA A 17 -20.79 -40.31 21.35
CA ALA A 17 -21.56 -39.61 20.33
C ALA A 17 -23.06 -39.95 20.30
N PRO A 18 -23.52 -41.21 20.45
CA PRO A 18 -24.96 -41.51 20.50
C PRO A 18 -25.70 -40.73 21.58
N TRP A 19 -25.08 -40.63 22.78
CA TRP A 19 -25.63 -39.89 23.91
C TRP A 19 -25.67 -38.39 23.63
N LEU A 20 -24.65 -37.86 22.95
CA LEU A 20 -24.63 -36.46 22.54
C LEU A 20 -25.71 -36.15 21.51
N PHE A 21 -25.90 -37.03 20.51
CA PHE A 21 -26.96 -36.87 19.52
C PHE A 21 -28.34 -36.90 20.17
N GLU A 22 -28.62 -37.85 21.06
CA GLU A 22 -29.88 -37.89 21.81
C GLU A 22 -30.08 -36.64 22.68
N ALA A 23 -29.01 -36.17 23.34
CA ALA A 23 -29.06 -34.98 24.18
C ALA A 23 -29.39 -33.70 23.39
N THR A 24 -29.04 -33.61 22.10
CA THR A 24 -29.44 -32.47 21.26
C THR A 24 -30.95 -32.43 20.97
N GLY A 25 -31.65 -33.57 21.07
CA GLY A 25 -33.09 -33.70 20.85
C GLY A 25 -33.97 -33.58 22.10
N LEU A 26 -33.41 -33.23 23.27
CA LEU A 26 -34.17 -33.15 24.53
C LEU A 26 -35.26 -32.05 24.49
N PRO A 27 -36.18 -31.99 25.48
CA PRO A 27 -37.11 -30.86 25.65
C PRO A 27 -36.44 -29.57 26.14
N GLU A 28 -37.10 -28.41 26.00
CA GLU A 28 -36.57 -27.09 26.40
C GLU A 28 -36.12 -27.00 27.86
N GLY A 29 -36.75 -27.74 28.78
CA GLY A 29 -36.36 -27.79 30.19
C GLY A 29 -34.92 -28.25 30.47
N PHE A 30 -34.24 -28.85 29.48
CA PHE A 30 -32.85 -29.32 29.57
C PHE A 30 -31.86 -28.46 28.76
N GLU A 31 -32.19 -27.19 28.51
CA GLU A 31 -31.41 -26.24 27.69
C GLU A 31 -29.88 -26.30 27.91
N LYS A 32 -29.44 -26.23 29.17
CA LYS A 32 -28.01 -26.28 29.51
C LYS A 32 -27.34 -27.57 29.03
N GLY A 33 -28.02 -28.71 29.19
CA GLY A 33 -27.53 -30.02 28.75
C GLY A 33 -27.43 -30.10 27.23
N LYS A 34 -28.43 -29.57 26.51
CA LYS A 34 -28.40 -29.49 25.04
C LYS A 34 -27.20 -28.71 24.52
N LEU A 35 -26.97 -27.51 25.06
CA LEU A 35 -25.88 -26.64 24.64
C LEU A 35 -24.51 -27.26 24.92
N LEU A 36 -24.37 -27.96 26.05
CA LEU A 36 -23.15 -28.68 26.41
C LEU A 36 -22.90 -29.87 25.47
N ALA A 37 -23.94 -30.64 25.17
CA ALA A 37 -23.87 -31.75 24.23
C ALA A 37 -23.50 -31.28 22.81
N LEU A 38 -24.14 -30.22 22.33
CA LEU A 38 -23.87 -29.61 21.03
C LEU A 38 -22.43 -29.09 20.92
N ARG A 39 -21.93 -28.41 21.97
CA ARG A 39 -20.55 -27.95 22.03
C ARG A 39 -19.56 -29.11 21.96
N LEU A 40 -19.78 -30.16 22.75
CA LEU A 40 -18.93 -31.36 22.74
C LEU A 40 -18.95 -32.04 21.37
N LEU A 41 -20.13 -32.14 20.76
CA LEU A 41 -20.31 -32.73 19.44
C LEU A 41 -19.54 -31.96 18.36
N CYS A 42 -19.58 -30.62 18.40
CA CYS A 42 -18.79 -29.77 17.50
C CYS A 42 -17.28 -30.02 17.70
N TRP A 43 -16.80 -30.04 18.94
CA TRP A 43 -15.38 -30.26 19.24
C TRP A 43 -14.87 -31.64 18.83
N LEU A 44 -15.67 -32.68 19.05
CA LEU A 44 -15.32 -34.05 18.70
C LEU A 44 -15.28 -34.27 17.19
N THR A 45 -16.19 -33.62 16.46
CA THR A 45 -16.36 -33.82 15.02
C THR A 45 -15.43 -32.95 14.20
N VAL A 46 -15.28 -31.68 14.59
CA VAL A 46 -14.58 -30.64 13.82
C VAL A 46 -13.12 -30.57 14.24
N ARG A 47 -12.37 -31.58 13.82
CA ARG A 47 -10.93 -31.72 14.01
C ARG A 47 -10.36 -32.61 12.92
N ARG A 48 -9.04 -32.66 12.82
CA ARG A 48 -8.37 -33.68 12.00
C ARG A 48 -8.54 -35.04 12.65
N HIS A 49 -8.99 -36.02 11.89
CA HIS A 49 -9.13 -37.41 12.34
C HIS A 49 -8.13 -38.28 11.58
N ASP A 50 -7.47 -39.19 12.29
CA ASP A 50 -6.57 -40.19 11.68
C ASP A 50 -7.36 -41.20 10.85
N ILE A 51 -8.60 -41.48 11.25
CA ILE A 51 -9.55 -42.34 10.53
C ILE A 51 -10.76 -41.49 10.12
N PRO A 52 -11.19 -41.53 8.85
CA PRO A 52 -12.34 -40.75 8.40
C PRO A 52 -13.61 -41.18 9.14
N LEU A 53 -14.46 -40.19 9.44
CA LEU A 53 -15.77 -40.42 10.06
C LEU A 53 -16.71 -41.13 9.06
N SER A 54 -17.58 -42.00 9.58
CA SER A 54 -18.58 -42.66 8.74
C SER A 54 -19.61 -41.68 8.18
N PHE A 55 -20.17 -41.98 7.01
CA PHE A 55 -21.22 -41.17 6.39
C PHE A 55 -22.46 -41.06 7.28
N ASP A 56 -22.84 -42.13 8.00
CA ASP A 56 -23.98 -42.10 8.92
C ASP A 56 -23.76 -41.12 10.08
N TYR A 57 -22.53 -41.07 10.61
CA TYR A 57 -22.16 -40.12 11.66
C TYR A 57 -22.24 -38.68 11.13
N LEU A 58 -21.64 -38.43 9.97
CA LEU A 58 -21.62 -37.11 9.35
C LEU A 58 -23.04 -36.64 8.98
N ALA A 59 -23.88 -37.52 8.43
CA ALA A 59 -25.27 -37.21 8.11
C ALA A 59 -26.06 -36.79 9.35
N ARG A 60 -25.90 -37.49 10.48
CA ARG A 60 -26.53 -37.11 11.76
C ARG A 60 -26.00 -35.77 12.27
N PHE A 61 -24.69 -35.57 12.21
CA PHE A 61 -24.06 -34.31 12.62
C PHE A 61 -24.55 -33.13 11.76
N TYR A 62 -24.60 -33.31 10.44
CA TYR A 62 -25.03 -32.27 9.52
C TYR A 62 -26.50 -31.95 9.69
N ARG A 63 -27.33 -32.96 9.96
CA ARG A 63 -28.73 -32.75 10.32
C ARG A 63 -28.87 -31.92 11.60
N VAL A 64 -28.11 -32.23 12.66
CA VAL A 64 -28.12 -31.44 13.91
C VAL A 64 -27.72 -29.98 13.65
N LEU A 65 -26.68 -29.75 12.85
CA LEU A 65 -26.25 -28.40 12.48
C LEU A 65 -27.31 -27.68 11.65
N HIS A 66 -27.87 -28.33 10.64
CA HIS A 66 -28.91 -27.78 9.77
C HIS A 66 -30.14 -27.37 10.58
N THR A 67 -30.71 -28.27 11.38
CA THR A 67 -31.88 -27.98 12.22
C THR A 67 -31.57 -26.93 13.29
N GLY A 68 -30.36 -26.96 13.86
CA GLY A 68 -29.95 -25.99 14.88
C GLY A 68 -29.73 -24.58 14.34
N LEU A 69 -29.23 -24.45 13.10
CA LEU A 69 -29.02 -23.16 12.43
C LEU A 69 -30.30 -22.57 11.83
N LEU A 70 -31.29 -23.41 11.51
CA LEU A 70 -32.62 -23.03 11.04
C LEU A 70 -33.65 -22.82 12.15
N GLY A 71 -33.34 -23.26 13.37
CA GLY A 71 -34.24 -23.14 14.52
C GLY A 71 -34.36 -21.71 15.04
N GLU A 72 -35.29 -21.49 15.96
CA GLU A 72 -35.54 -20.18 16.59
C GLU A 72 -34.65 -19.93 17.83
N ASP A 73 -34.00 -20.98 18.37
CA ASP A 73 -33.17 -20.86 19.56
C ASP A 73 -31.81 -20.22 19.24
N GLN A 74 -31.73 -18.91 19.46
CA GLN A 74 -30.51 -18.13 19.26
C GLN A 74 -29.31 -18.66 20.07
N LYS A 75 -29.51 -19.31 21.22
CA LYS A 75 -28.37 -19.86 22.00
C LYS A 75 -27.77 -21.06 21.30
N VAL A 76 -28.59 -21.88 20.63
CA VAL A 76 -28.14 -22.99 19.79
C VAL A 76 -27.39 -22.46 18.57
N ILE A 77 -27.92 -21.47 17.86
CA ILE A 77 -27.24 -20.82 16.72
C ILE A 77 -25.89 -20.27 17.16
N ASN A 78 -25.86 -19.52 18.27
CA ASN A 78 -24.65 -18.97 18.84
C ASN A 78 -23.62 -20.07 19.18
N ALA A 79 -24.06 -21.17 19.80
CA ALA A 79 -23.17 -22.28 20.12
C ALA A 79 -22.57 -22.92 18.84
N ILE A 80 -23.38 -23.12 17.80
CA ILE A 80 -22.91 -23.69 16.52
C ILE A 80 -21.90 -22.76 15.87
N VAL A 81 -22.22 -21.49 15.68
CA VAL A 81 -21.32 -20.54 15.01
C VAL A 81 -20.02 -20.38 15.81
N LYS A 82 -20.09 -20.31 17.14
CA LYS A 82 -18.94 -20.17 18.02
C LYS A 82 -17.99 -21.37 18.00
N TYR A 83 -18.53 -22.59 18.08
CA TYR A 83 -17.71 -23.78 18.32
C TYR A 83 -17.44 -24.60 17.05
N CYS A 84 -18.26 -24.43 16.00
CA CYS A 84 -18.19 -25.17 14.75
C CYS A 84 -17.68 -24.28 13.60
N GLY A 85 -18.28 -23.09 13.42
CA GLY A 85 -18.13 -22.15 12.30
C GLY A 85 -16.90 -22.33 11.40
N THR A 86 -15.85 -21.54 11.64
CA THR A 86 -14.64 -21.53 10.78
C THR A 86 -13.92 -22.89 10.74
N LYS A 87 -13.88 -23.59 11.88
CA LYS A 87 -13.20 -24.87 12.00
C LYS A 87 -13.86 -25.95 11.15
N PHE A 88 -15.17 -25.86 10.94
CA PHE A 88 -15.96 -26.82 10.16
C PHE A 88 -15.48 -26.86 8.70
N PHE A 89 -15.38 -25.68 8.08
CA PHE A 89 -14.87 -25.55 6.72
C PHE A 89 -13.36 -25.84 6.65
N ALA A 90 -12.58 -25.47 7.66
CA ALA A 90 -11.14 -25.75 7.70
C ALA A 90 -10.81 -27.26 7.90
N SER A 91 -11.74 -28.05 8.46
CA SER A 91 -11.52 -29.49 8.71
C SER A 91 -11.68 -30.35 7.45
N GLY A 92 -12.26 -29.81 6.37
CA GLY A 92 -12.42 -30.52 5.10
C GLY A 92 -13.28 -31.78 5.20
N LEU A 93 -14.31 -31.78 6.06
CA LEU A 93 -15.18 -32.94 6.25
C LEU A 93 -15.92 -33.30 4.93
N PRO A 94 -16.17 -34.58 4.63
CA PRO A 94 -16.89 -34.97 3.42
C PRO A 94 -18.26 -34.30 3.31
N GLY A 95 -18.50 -33.55 2.22
CA GLY A 95 -19.77 -32.86 1.96
C GLY A 95 -20.01 -31.58 2.77
N HIS A 96 -19.01 -31.03 3.46
CA HIS A 96 -19.16 -29.85 4.33
C HIS A 96 -19.76 -28.61 3.63
N THR A 97 -19.51 -28.43 2.34
CA THR A 97 -20.04 -27.30 1.55
C THR A 97 -21.57 -27.28 1.49
N VAL A 98 -22.23 -28.41 1.75
CA VAL A 98 -23.69 -28.51 1.72
C VAL A 98 -24.37 -27.60 2.76
N LEU A 99 -23.69 -27.29 3.86
CA LEU A 99 -24.20 -26.44 4.95
C LEU A 99 -23.78 -24.97 4.83
N LEU A 100 -23.12 -24.58 3.73
CA LEU A 100 -22.57 -23.23 3.57
C LEU A 100 -23.64 -22.14 3.79
N LEU A 101 -24.81 -22.29 3.16
CA LEU A 101 -25.91 -21.33 3.31
C LEU A 101 -26.49 -21.31 4.74
N ASN A 102 -26.59 -22.47 5.41
CA ASN A 102 -27.05 -22.54 6.80
C ASN A 102 -26.11 -21.78 7.76
N PHE A 103 -24.80 -21.91 7.56
CA PHE A 103 -23.81 -21.19 8.38
C PHE A 103 -23.83 -19.68 8.13
N ILE A 104 -24.02 -19.26 6.88
CA ILE A 104 -24.19 -17.84 6.52
C ILE A 104 -25.47 -17.28 7.14
N HIS A 105 -26.57 -18.04 7.11
CA HIS A 105 -27.82 -17.68 7.77
C HIS A 105 -27.64 -17.49 9.28
N GLY A 106 -27.00 -18.46 9.97
CA GLY A 106 -26.72 -18.34 11.40
C GLY A 106 -25.78 -17.17 11.75
N ALA A 107 -24.78 -16.89 10.91
CA ALA A 107 -23.93 -15.71 11.09
C ALA A 107 -24.72 -14.40 10.88
N SER A 108 -25.65 -14.38 9.92
CA SER A 108 -26.51 -13.23 9.63
C SER A 108 -27.38 -12.82 10.82
N THR A 109 -27.96 -13.80 11.55
CA THR A 109 -28.77 -13.51 12.76
C THR A 109 -27.92 -12.87 13.86
N ILE A 110 -26.68 -13.32 14.03
CA ILE A 110 -25.73 -12.76 15.01
C ILE A 110 -25.31 -11.34 14.62
N VAL A 111 -24.89 -11.13 13.36
CA VAL A 111 -24.44 -9.81 12.87
C VAL A 111 -25.57 -8.79 12.91
N SER A 112 -26.80 -9.21 12.60
CA SER A 112 -27.98 -8.34 12.57
C SER A 112 -28.57 -8.03 13.94
N SER A 113 -28.20 -8.77 14.98
CA SER A 113 -28.65 -8.51 16.34
C SER A 113 -27.96 -7.28 16.93
N ASN A 114 -28.69 -6.48 17.71
CA ASN A 114 -28.14 -5.37 18.49
C ASN A 114 -27.59 -5.81 19.86
N ALA A 115 -27.85 -7.06 20.29
CA ALA A 115 -27.35 -7.57 21.56
C ALA A 115 -25.85 -7.91 21.46
N ILE A 116 -25.08 -7.51 22.47
CA ILE A 116 -23.64 -7.78 22.57
C ILE A 116 -23.36 -8.98 23.47
N LYS A 117 -24.01 -9.03 24.63
CA LYS A 117 -23.67 -9.99 25.68
C LYS A 117 -24.06 -11.41 25.26
N GLY A 118 -23.05 -12.29 25.17
CA GLY A 118 -23.23 -13.70 24.85
C GLY A 118 -23.36 -14.02 23.35
N MET A 119 -23.27 -13.01 22.48
CA MET A 119 -23.27 -13.16 21.03
C MET A 119 -21.84 -13.37 20.51
N PRO A 120 -21.56 -14.44 19.75
CA PRO A 120 -20.22 -14.71 19.21
C PRO A 120 -19.98 -13.94 17.91
N ARG A 121 -19.98 -12.60 18.02
CA ARG A 121 -19.90 -11.69 16.87
C ARG A 121 -18.58 -11.84 16.10
N VAL A 122 -17.47 -11.89 16.84
CA VAL A 122 -16.14 -12.08 16.25
C VAL A 122 -16.09 -13.39 15.47
N GLU A 123 -16.58 -14.49 16.03
CA GLU A 123 -16.62 -15.79 15.36
C GLU A 123 -17.54 -15.79 14.14
N ALA A 124 -18.69 -15.12 14.21
CA ALA A 124 -19.61 -14.99 13.08
C ALA A 124 -19.00 -14.20 11.91
N VAL A 125 -18.37 -13.07 12.18
CA VAL A 125 -17.70 -12.25 11.16
C VAL A 125 -16.46 -12.97 10.62
N THR A 126 -15.69 -13.66 11.47
CA THR A 126 -14.54 -14.46 11.02
C THR A 126 -14.99 -15.59 10.08
N LEU A 127 -16.13 -16.23 10.39
CA LEU A 127 -16.74 -17.23 9.53
C LEU A 127 -17.10 -16.64 8.16
N LEU A 128 -17.83 -15.52 8.12
CA LEU A 128 -18.17 -14.84 6.87
C LEU A 128 -16.92 -14.47 6.06
N GLY A 129 -15.91 -13.89 6.72
CA GLY A 129 -14.64 -13.54 6.08
C GLY A 129 -13.90 -14.76 5.51
N SER A 130 -13.91 -15.90 6.22
CA SER A 130 -13.29 -17.13 5.72
C SER A 130 -13.97 -17.72 4.48
N LEU A 131 -15.26 -17.39 4.29
CA LEU A 131 -16.08 -17.88 3.17
C LEU A 131 -16.15 -16.92 1.99
N VAL A 132 -15.66 -15.67 2.12
CA VAL A 132 -15.87 -14.63 1.09
C VAL A 132 -15.28 -14.99 -0.27
N CYS A 133 -14.19 -15.76 -0.31
CA CYS A 133 -13.55 -16.22 -1.54
C CYS A 133 -14.13 -17.54 -2.08
N PHE A 134 -14.93 -18.27 -1.28
CA PHE A 134 -15.45 -19.60 -1.68
C PHE A 134 -16.26 -19.56 -2.98
N PRO A 135 -17.16 -18.58 -3.22
CA PRO A 135 -17.94 -18.53 -4.47
C PRO A 135 -17.07 -18.42 -5.73
N ASN A 136 -15.89 -17.79 -5.64
CA ASN A 136 -14.97 -17.68 -6.77
C ASN A 136 -14.20 -18.98 -7.03
N VAL A 137 -13.87 -19.71 -5.94
CA VAL A 137 -13.16 -20.99 -6.00
C VAL A 137 -14.08 -22.12 -6.46
N TYR A 138 -15.33 -22.13 -6.02
CA TYR A 138 -16.29 -23.19 -6.26
C TYR A 138 -17.49 -22.69 -7.08
N ARG A 139 -17.38 -22.79 -8.42
CA ARG A 139 -18.36 -22.22 -9.35
C ARG A 139 -19.66 -23.02 -9.48
N GLU A 140 -19.64 -24.32 -9.20
CA GLU A 140 -20.81 -25.21 -9.34
C GLU A 140 -21.06 -25.97 -8.03
N LEU A 141 -21.60 -25.28 -7.02
CA LEU A 141 -21.97 -25.87 -5.74
C LEU A 141 -23.47 -26.03 -5.59
N HIS A 142 -23.90 -27.18 -5.06
CA HIS A 142 -25.24 -27.39 -4.58
C HIS A 142 -25.24 -27.36 -3.05
N VAL A 143 -26.12 -26.56 -2.47
CA VAL A 143 -26.21 -26.34 -1.01
C VAL A 143 -27.62 -26.61 -0.51
N LEU A 144 -27.73 -26.98 0.77
CA LEU A 144 -29.01 -27.11 1.45
C LEU A 144 -29.66 -25.74 1.57
N GLN A 145 -30.91 -25.67 1.13
CA GLN A 145 -31.70 -24.46 1.27
C GLN A 145 -32.05 -24.19 2.74
N CYS A 146 -32.13 -22.92 3.09
CA CYS A 146 -32.60 -22.47 4.41
C CYS A 146 -34.14 -22.43 4.47
N THR A 147 -34.79 -23.44 3.89
CA THR A 147 -36.25 -23.61 3.89
C THR A 147 -36.60 -24.81 4.74
N GLY A 148 -37.65 -24.71 5.58
CA GLY A 148 -38.13 -25.80 6.44
C GLY A 148 -38.82 -26.95 5.69
N SER A 149 -38.51 -27.17 4.41
CA SER A 149 -39.08 -28.22 3.59
C SER A 149 -38.53 -29.60 4.01
N GLU A 150 -39.42 -30.57 4.21
CA GLU A 150 -39.04 -31.99 4.36
C GLU A 150 -39.44 -32.78 3.10
N PRO A 151 -38.50 -33.49 2.42
CA PRO A 151 -37.07 -33.59 2.71
C PRO A 151 -36.30 -32.29 2.36
N PRO A 152 -35.13 -32.05 2.98
CA PRO A 152 -34.33 -30.86 2.73
C PRO A 152 -33.86 -30.82 1.27
N THR A 153 -34.07 -29.68 0.62
CA THR A 153 -33.81 -29.51 -0.83
C THR A 153 -32.41 -28.97 -1.09
N LEU A 154 -31.74 -29.53 -2.09
CA LEU A 154 -30.49 -29.00 -2.64
C LEU A 154 -30.80 -28.07 -3.81
N ALA A 155 -30.16 -26.91 -3.83
CA ALA A 155 -30.22 -26.01 -4.98
C ALA A 155 -28.83 -25.41 -5.28
N PRO A 156 -28.61 -24.94 -6.52
CA PRO A 156 -27.36 -24.29 -6.89
C PRO A 156 -27.12 -23.04 -6.06
N LEU A 157 -25.85 -22.76 -5.77
CA LEU A 157 -25.40 -21.60 -5.03
C LEU A 157 -25.47 -20.35 -5.93
N ALA A 158 -26.50 -19.53 -5.78
CA ALA A 158 -26.64 -18.24 -6.46
C ALA A 158 -26.48 -17.08 -5.47
N ASP A 159 -25.84 -16.00 -5.90
CA ASP A 159 -25.74 -14.70 -5.20
C ASP A 159 -25.20 -14.74 -3.75
N VAL A 160 -24.51 -15.82 -3.39
CA VAL A 160 -24.00 -15.97 -2.02
C VAL A 160 -22.83 -15.06 -1.73
N LYS A 161 -22.03 -14.71 -2.74
CA LYS A 161 -20.97 -13.73 -2.56
C LYS A 161 -21.54 -12.37 -2.15
N ASP A 162 -22.61 -11.92 -2.82
CA ASP A 162 -23.31 -10.69 -2.50
C ASP A 162 -23.83 -10.69 -1.06
N LEU A 163 -24.46 -11.78 -0.63
CA LEU A 163 -24.95 -11.93 0.74
C LEU A 163 -23.84 -11.84 1.78
N ILE A 164 -22.71 -12.53 1.56
CA ILE A 164 -21.56 -12.48 2.48
C ILE A 164 -21.00 -11.06 2.54
N VAL A 165 -20.80 -10.42 1.39
CA VAL A 165 -20.26 -9.06 1.31
C VAL A 165 -21.20 -8.05 1.97
N ASP A 166 -22.53 -8.18 1.81
CA ASP A 166 -23.49 -7.30 2.50
C ASP A 166 -23.42 -7.40 4.02
N LEU A 167 -23.27 -8.62 4.54
CA LEU A 167 -23.10 -8.83 5.97
C LEU A 167 -21.76 -8.27 6.48
N LEU A 168 -20.69 -8.42 5.70
CA LEU A 168 -19.38 -7.85 6.03
C LEU A 168 -19.39 -6.32 5.95
N LEU A 169 -20.05 -5.72 4.96
CA LEU A 169 -20.22 -4.27 4.84
C LEU A 169 -21.03 -3.72 6.01
N LYS A 170 -22.13 -4.39 6.38
CA LYS A 170 -22.91 -4.03 7.58
C LYS A 170 -22.06 -4.10 8.84
N ALA A 171 -21.33 -5.18 9.05
CA ALA A 171 -20.47 -5.34 10.21
C ALA A 171 -19.33 -4.29 10.23
N GLY A 172 -18.68 -4.03 9.10
CA GLY A 172 -17.62 -3.02 8.98
C GLY A 172 -18.10 -1.61 9.29
N LYS A 173 -19.34 -1.26 8.90
CA LYS A 173 -19.93 0.06 9.16
C LYS A 173 -20.41 0.22 10.60
N THR A 174 -21.20 -0.73 11.12
CA THR A 174 -22.02 -0.48 12.33
C THR A 174 -21.83 -1.49 13.47
N ASP A 175 -20.95 -2.49 13.36
CA ASP A 175 -20.81 -3.52 14.41
C ASP A 175 -20.34 -2.92 15.73
N VAL A 176 -21.11 -3.13 16.79
CA VAL A 176 -20.86 -2.60 18.13
C VAL A 176 -19.61 -3.20 18.80
N ASP A 177 -19.18 -4.39 18.40
CA ASP A 177 -17.94 -5.01 18.90
C ASP A 177 -16.74 -4.58 18.04
N GLY A 178 -15.78 -3.88 18.64
CA GLY A 178 -14.65 -3.34 17.91
C GLY A 178 -13.76 -4.40 17.27
N VAL A 179 -13.64 -5.59 17.86
CA VAL A 179 -12.85 -6.69 17.30
C VAL A 179 -13.57 -7.30 16.10
N ALA A 180 -14.88 -7.53 16.21
CA ALA A 180 -15.70 -8.00 15.10
C ALA A 180 -15.68 -7.00 13.93
N ARG A 181 -15.76 -5.69 14.22
CA ARG A 181 -15.61 -4.64 13.21
C ARG A 181 -14.25 -4.69 12.52
N CYS A 182 -13.14 -4.79 13.27
CA CYS A 182 -11.81 -4.96 12.68
C CYS A 182 -11.73 -6.21 11.79
N THR A 183 -12.28 -7.34 12.23
CA THR A 183 -12.31 -8.57 11.43
C THR A 183 -13.10 -8.39 10.13
N ALA A 184 -14.23 -7.65 10.18
CA ALA A 184 -15.01 -7.34 8.98
C ALA A 184 -14.22 -6.48 8.00
N LEU A 185 -13.52 -5.45 8.48
CA LEU A 185 -12.68 -4.58 7.65
C LEU A 185 -11.53 -5.36 6.99
N SER A 186 -10.87 -6.25 7.73
CA SER A 186 -9.85 -7.13 7.15
C SER A 186 -10.43 -8.04 6.06
N ALA A 187 -11.62 -8.62 6.29
CA ALA A 187 -12.29 -9.45 5.31
C ALA A 187 -12.72 -8.67 4.06
N LEU A 188 -13.19 -7.42 4.21
CA LEU A 188 -13.50 -6.53 3.09
C LEU A 188 -12.24 -6.16 2.28
N GLY A 189 -11.11 -5.92 2.95
CA GLY A 189 -9.83 -5.72 2.29
C GLY A 189 -9.40 -6.93 1.46
N ILE A 190 -9.50 -8.14 2.01
CA ILE A 190 -9.20 -9.40 1.31
C ILE A 190 -10.14 -9.61 0.11
N PHE A 191 -11.44 -9.38 0.30
CA PHE A 191 -12.43 -9.45 -0.77
C PHE A 191 -12.07 -8.49 -1.92
N ALA A 192 -11.81 -7.22 -1.61
CA ALA A 192 -11.43 -6.25 -2.62
C ALA A 192 -10.11 -6.64 -3.31
N TYR A 193 -9.11 -7.13 -2.57
CA TYR A 193 -7.84 -7.57 -3.13
C TYR A 193 -8.01 -8.76 -4.09
N GLU A 194 -8.81 -9.76 -3.71
CA GLU A 194 -9.10 -10.93 -4.56
C GLU A 194 -9.79 -10.52 -5.86
N GLU A 195 -10.82 -9.68 -5.76
CA GLU A 195 -11.61 -9.20 -6.90
C GLU A 195 -10.77 -8.37 -7.86
N LEU A 196 -9.92 -7.49 -7.32
CA LEU A 196 -8.99 -6.71 -8.10
C LEU A 196 -7.97 -7.65 -8.74
N THR A 197 -7.31 -8.53 -7.99
CA THR A 197 -6.29 -9.47 -8.51
C THR A 197 -6.80 -10.29 -9.70
N HIS A 198 -7.98 -10.88 -9.58
CA HIS A 198 -8.55 -11.74 -10.63
C HIS A 198 -9.36 -11.00 -11.69
N ARG A 199 -9.55 -9.68 -11.55
CA ARG A 199 -10.29 -8.82 -12.48
C ARG A 199 -11.74 -9.32 -12.71
N ILE A 200 -12.35 -9.86 -11.65
CA ILE A 200 -13.71 -10.42 -11.69
C ILE A 200 -14.75 -9.28 -11.71
N GLY A 201 -14.48 -8.20 -10.98
CA GLY A 201 -15.24 -6.95 -11.08
C GLY A 201 -16.56 -6.95 -10.30
N HIS A 202 -16.59 -7.51 -9.08
CA HIS A 202 -17.78 -7.44 -8.23
C HIS A 202 -18.21 -5.97 -7.95
N PRO A 203 -19.52 -5.63 -8.04
CA PRO A 203 -20.00 -4.24 -7.96
C PRO A 203 -19.69 -3.56 -6.62
N LYS A 204 -19.65 -4.33 -5.54
CA LYS A 204 -19.38 -3.84 -4.17
C LYS A 204 -17.91 -3.58 -3.83
N VAL A 205 -16.97 -3.74 -4.76
CA VAL A 205 -15.54 -3.46 -4.50
C VAL A 205 -15.32 -2.00 -4.11
N LEU A 206 -15.95 -1.06 -4.82
CA LEU A 206 -15.83 0.37 -4.51
C LEU A 206 -16.45 0.72 -3.16
N GLU A 207 -17.58 0.09 -2.82
CA GLU A 207 -18.22 0.26 -1.51
C GLU A 207 -17.33 -0.27 -0.38
N ALA A 208 -16.67 -1.42 -0.58
CA ALA A 208 -15.70 -1.96 0.39
C ALA A 208 -14.54 -0.99 0.62
N ILE A 209 -13.96 -0.42 -0.44
CA ILE A 209 -12.92 0.62 -0.34
C ILE A 209 -13.45 1.84 0.41
N GLY A 210 -14.67 2.30 0.11
CA GLY A 210 -15.28 3.43 0.80
C GLY A 210 -15.54 3.17 2.30
N VAL A 211 -15.91 1.95 2.70
CA VAL A 211 -16.02 1.57 4.12
C VAL A 211 -14.65 1.59 4.82
N LEU A 212 -13.58 1.15 4.17
CA LEU A 212 -12.22 1.28 4.71
C LEU A 212 -11.83 2.75 4.89
N LEU A 213 -12.11 3.61 3.91
CA LEU A 213 -11.85 5.05 3.97
C LEU A 213 -12.69 5.77 5.04
N LEU A 214 -13.92 5.32 5.27
CA LEU A 214 -14.73 5.79 6.40
C LEU A 214 -14.09 5.36 7.74
N SER A 215 -13.61 4.13 7.81
CA SER A 215 -13.10 3.51 9.04
C SER A 215 -11.75 4.07 9.50
N ILE A 216 -10.90 4.60 8.62
CA ILE A 216 -9.67 5.30 9.04
C ILE A 216 -9.94 6.57 9.86
N ARG A 217 -11.17 7.11 9.79
CA ARG A 217 -11.61 8.30 10.54
C ARG A 217 -12.25 7.95 11.88
N HIS A 218 -12.27 6.67 12.25
CA HIS A 218 -12.94 6.20 13.45
C HIS A 218 -12.17 6.61 14.73
N GLN A 219 -12.89 6.96 15.80
CA GLN A 219 -12.29 7.40 17.07
C GLN A 219 -11.41 6.32 17.73
N ASN A 220 -11.79 5.05 17.58
CA ASN A 220 -10.95 3.94 18.04
C ASN A 220 -9.78 3.71 17.07
N HIS A 221 -8.56 4.04 17.51
CA HIS A 221 -7.35 3.91 16.71
C HIS A 221 -7.03 2.47 16.26
N ALA A 222 -7.51 1.44 16.96
CA ALA A 222 -7.34 0.06 16.50
C ALA A 222 -8.13 -0.22 15.22
N ILE A 223 -9.38 0.30 15.13
CA ILE A 223 -10.22 0.19 13.94
C ILE A 223 -9.61 0.98 12.79
N ALA A 224 -9.20 2.23 13.07
CA ALA A 224 -8.57 3.08 12.07
C ALA A 224 -7.25 2.49 11.54
N GLN A 225 -6.44 1.89 12.43
CA GLN A 225 -5.19 1.22 12.05
C GLN A 225 -5.46 0.04 11.10
N VAL A 226 -6.38 -0.86 11.43
CA VAL A 226 -6.71 -2.02 10.58
C VAL A 226 -7.22 -1.56 9.21
N ALA A 227 -8.08 -0.55 9.16
CA ALA A 227 -8.54 0.03 7.91
C ALA A 227 -7.39 0.62 7.07
N GLY A 228 -6.47 1.34 7.72
CA GLY A 228 -5.28 1.91 7.07
C GLY A 228 -4.33 0.83 6.52
N ASP A 229 -4.14 -0.27 7.24
CA ASP A 229 -3.32 -1.40 6.82
C ASP A 229 -3.95 -2.12 5.61
N MET A 230 -5.28 -2.26 5.58
CA MET A 230 -5.99 -2.82 4.42
C MET A 230 -5.96 -1.89 3.20
N LEU A 231 -6.06 -0.56 3.39
CA LEU A 231 -5.87 0.40 2.30
C LEU A 231 -4.44 0.35 1.75
N ARG A 232 -3.45 0.16 2.62
CA ARG A 232 -2.06 -0.01 2.21
C ARG A 232 -1.87 -1.28 1.37
N LEU A 233 -2.50 -2.39 1.77
CA LEU A 233 -2.52 -3.63 0.99
C LEU A 233 -3.12 -3.42 -0.41
N LEU A 234 -4.22 -2.67 -0.52
CA LEU A 234 -4.88 -2.40 -1.80
C LEU A 234 -4.08 -1.48 -2.74
N CYS A 235 -3.00 -0.86 -2.24
CA CYS A 235 -2.11 -0.02 -3.03
C CYS A 235 -1.43 -0.78 -4.18
N ASP A 236 -1.22 -2.10 -4.04
CA ASP A 236 -0.75 -2.99 -5.11
C ASP A 236 -1.59 -2.91 -6.40
N HIS A 237 -2.84 -2.45 -6.27
CA HIS A 237 -3.79 -2.30 -7.37
C HIS A 237 -4.11 -0.84 -7.70
N ALA A 238 -3.37 0.13 -7.16
CA ALA A 238 -3.60 1.56 -7.38
C ALA A 238 -3.52 1.96 -8.86
N ALA A 239 -2.57 1.39 -9.61
CA ALA A 239 -2.45 1.61 -11.05
C ALA A 239 -3.69 1.10 -11.80
N TYR A 240 -4.15 -0.11 -11.49
CA TYR A 240 -5.36 -0.68 -12.09
C TYR A 240 -6.61 0.16 -11.79
N LEU A 241 -6.78 0.57 -10.52
CA LEU A 241 -7.87 1.46 -10.11
C LEU A 241 -7.80 2.80 -10.85
N SER A 242 -6.61 3.38 -10.99
CA SER A 242 -6.43 4.66 -11.71
C SER A 242 -6.84 4.59 -13.18
N ASP A 243 -6.65 3.44 -13.83
CA ASP A 243 -6.95 3.27 -15.25
C ASP A 243 -8.41 2.87 -15.52
N HIS A 244 -9.06 2.15 -14.60
CA HIS A 244 -10.38 1.53 -14.83
C HIS A 244 -11.51 2.15 -14.01
N THR A 245 -11.19 2.79 -12.88
CA THR A 245 -12.19 3.40 -12.00
C THR A 245 -11.85 4.86 -11.78
N ASP A 246 -12.60 5.73 -12.46
CA ASP A 246 -12.31 7.16 -12.46
C ASP A 246 -12.31 7.71 -11.02
N ARG A 247 -11.28 8.49 -10.71
CA ARG A 247 -11.06 9.20 -9.42
C ARG A 247 -10.88 8.34 -8.16
N VAL A 248 -11.04 7.02 -8.17
CA VAL A 248 -10.99 6.20 -6.93
C VAL A 248 -9.65 6.30 -6.23
N ALA A 249 -8.54 6.15 -6.96
CA ALA A 249 -7.20 6.24 -6.38
C ALA A 249 -6.91 7.66 -5.84
N SER A 250 -7.39 8.69 -6.55
CA SER A 250 -7.31 10.09 -6.11
C SER A 250 -8.11 10.36 -4.84
N ILE A 251 -9.32 9.79 -4.73
CA ILE A 251 -10.16 9.85 -3.52
C ILE A 251 -9.44 9.21 -2.33
N VAL A 252 -8.81 8.04 -2.51
CA VAL A 252 -8.06 7.36 -1.43
C VAL A 252 -6.97 8.28 -0.88
N VAL A 253 -6.14 8.86 -1.76
CA VAL A 253 -5.06 9.79 -1.36
C VAL A 253 -5.61 10.99 -0.59
N GLU A 254 -6.66 11.63 -1.10
CA GLU A 254 -7.23 12.84 -0.48
C GLU A 254 -7.89 12.58 0.87
N VAL A 255 -8.60 11.46 1.01
CA VAL A 255 -9.23 11.08 2.27
C VAL A 255 -8.19 10.67 3.31
N ILE A 256 -7.12 9.94 2.92
CA ILE A 256 -6.00 9.65 3.83
C ILE A 256 -5.32 10.95 4.27
N ALA A 257 -4.99 11.85 3.34
CA ALA A 257 -4.38 13.14 3.63
C ALA A 257 -5.25 13.97 4.61
N SER A 258 -6.55 14.11 4.33
CA SER A 258 -7.48 14.82 5.22
C SER A 258 -7.60 14.15 6.59
N THR A 259 -7.54 12.82 6.66
CA THR A 259 -7.58 12.08 7.93
C THR A 259 -6.34 12.36 8.77
N ILE A 260 -5.15 12.34 8.17
CA ILE A 260 -3.91 12.74 8.85
C ILE A 260 -4.02 14.18 9.34
N HIS A 261 -4.48 15.11 8.50
CA HIS A 261 -4.70 16.50 8.87
C HIS A 261 -5.55 16.65 10.13
N ASN A 262 -6.65 15.92 10.24
CA ASN A 262 -7.55 15.98 11.41
C ASN A 262 -6.95 15.37 12.69
N LEU A 263 -5.95 14.49 12.57
CA LEU A 263 -5.25 13.90 13.71
C LEU A 263 -4.11 14.78 14.23
N LEU A 264 -3.74 15.82 13.48
CA LEU A 264 -2.69 16.77 13.83
C LEU A 264 -3.24 17.91 14.70
N PRO A 265 -2.43 18.46 15.61
CA PRO A 265 -2.81 19.63 16.39
C PRO A 265 -2.94 20.87 15.51
N THR A 266 -3.88 21.76 15.87
CA THR A 266 -4.08 23.05 15.19
C THR A 266 -3.16 24.15 15.70
N ASP A 267 -2.51 23.93 16.84
CA ASP A 267 -1.51 24.79 17.46
C ASP A 267 -0.09 24.25 17.21
N ASP A 268 0.94 25.00 17.58
CA ASP A 268 2.36 24.60 17.44
C ASP A 268 2.77 23.46 18.39
N SER A 269 1.79 22.72 18.95
CA SER A 269 2.03 21.58 19.83
C SER A 269 2.48 20.34 19.05
N ASP A 270 3.15 19.41 19.73
CA ASP A 270 3.50 18.13 19.13
C ASP A 270 2.28 17.21 19.02
N VAL A 271 2.30 16.31 18.02
CA VAL A 271 1.25 15.30 17.82
C VAL A 271 1.05 14.48 19.09
N LYS A 272 -0.22 14.36 19.53
CA LYS A 272 -0.62 13.55 20.68
C LYS A 272 -0.03 12.14 20.60
N GLU A 273 0.53 11.63 21.71
CA GLU A 273 1.19 10.31 21.76
C GLU A 273 0.29 9.17 21.23
N GLU A 274 -0.99 9.19 21.58
CA GLU A 274 -2.00 8.23 21.11
C GLU A 274 -2.20 8.23 19.58
N ASN A 275 -2.01 9.38 18.93
CA ASN A 275 -2.17 9.55 17.48
C ASN A 275 -0.90 9.18 16.71
N LYS A 276 0.29 9.25 17.34
CA LYS A 276 1.59 9.13 16.64
C LYS A 276 1.69 7.85 15.81
N LYS A 277 1.29 6.70 16.38
CA LYS A 277 1.36 5.41 15.67
C LYS A 277 0.47 5.40 14.43
N LEU A 278 -0.77 5.87 14.58
CA LEU A 278 -1.74 5.92 13.47
C LEU A 278 -1.29 6.90 12.38
N VAL A 279 -0.84 8.10 12.77
CA VAL A 279 -0.31 9.12 11.84
C VAL A 279 0.89 8.57 11.06
N LEU A 280 1.83 7.90 11.73
CA LEU A 280 2.95 7.25 11.04
C LEU A 280 2.47 6.21 10.03
N SER A 281 1.55 5.31 10.42
CA SER A 281 1.02 4.29 9.52
C SER A 281 0.37 4.91 8.28
N LEU A 282 -0.49 5.92 8.48
CA LEU A 282 -1.18 6.61 7.40
C LEU A 282 -0.24 7.42 6.51
N LEU A 283 0.85 8.00 7.04
CA LEU A 283 1.86 8.69 6.23
C LEU A 283 2.55 7.75 5.25
N PHE A 284 2.92 6.54 5.70
CA PHE A 284 3.51 5.56 4.80
C PHE A 284 2.49 5.01 3.80
N CYS A 285 1.23 4.81 4.23
CA CYS A 285 0.14 4.44 3.32
C CYS A 285 -0.04 5.52 2.24
N LEU A 286 -0.08 6.80 2.61
CA LEU A 286 -0.16 7.94 1.69
C LEU A 286 1.00 7.96 0.70
N ALA A 287 2.22 7.73 1.18
CA ALA A 287 3.41 7.67 0.34
C ALA A 287 3.32 6.54 -0.70
N ASP A 288 2.95 5.33 -0.28
CA ASP A 288 2.81 4.17 -1.17
C ASP A 288 1.76 4.44 -2.26
N TRP A 289 0.60 5.01 -1.90
CA TRP A 289 -0.45 5.36 -2.87
C TRP A 289 0.04 6.41 -3.87
N CYS A 290 0.70 7.47 -3.41
CA CYS A 290 1.28 8.47 -4.29
C CYS A 290 2.33 7.88 -5.25
N MET A 291 3.08 6.86 -4.83
CA MET A 291 4.09 6.22 -5.68
C MET A 291 3.50 5.24 -6.71
N ASN A 292 2.33 4.66 -6.45
CA ASN A 292 1.67 3.69 -7.34
C ASN A 292 0.59 4.32 -8.24
N ILE A 293 0.38 5.63 -8.19
CA ILE A 293 -0.55 6.38 -9.06
C ILE A 293 0.25 7.18 -10.09
N PRO A 294 -0.18 7.20 -11.37
CA PRO A 294 0.49 8.00 -12.40
C PRO A 294 0.44 9.50 -12.07
N LEU A 295 1.55 10.21 -12.26
CA LEU A 295 1.68 11.64 -11.92
C LEU A 295 0.55 12.51 -12.48
N ARG A 296 0.09 12.22 -13.71
CA ARG A 296 -1.06 12.92 -14.31
C ARG A 296 -2.28 12.93 -13.38
N ALA A 297 -2.64 11.78 -12.81
CA ALA A 297 -3.82 11.64 -11.95
C ALA A 297 -3.63 12.33 -10.60
N LEU A 298 -2.39 12.39 -10.08
CA LEU A 298 -2.05 13.10 -8.86
C LEU A 298 -2.09 14.63 -9.01
N THR A 299 -1.85 15.15 -10.21
CA THR A 299 -1.78 16.59 -10.49
C THR A 299 -3.10 17.20 -10.95
N ILE A 300 -4.05 16.41 -11.44
CA ILE A 300 -5.35 16.91 -11.89
C ILE A 300 -6.13 17.44 -10.68
N PRO A 301 -6.53 18.73 -10.68
CA PRO A 301 -7.35 19.28 -9.61
C PRO A 301 -8.77 18.69 -9.68
N GLN A 302 -9.31 18.31 -8.53
CA GLN A 302 -10.71 17.93 -8.37
C GLN A 302 -11.62 19.18 -8.32
N SER A 303 -12.93 18.98 -8.13
CA SER A 303 -13.95 20.05 -8.19
C SER A 303 -13.66 21.29 -7.34
N GLU A 304 -12.98 21.12 -6.20
CA GLU A 304 -12.62 22.21 -5.27
C GLU A 304 -11.24 22.84 -5.56
N GLY A 305 -10.57 22.46 -6.66
CA GLY A 305 -9.22 22.94 -7.01
C GLY A 305 -8.08 22.24 -6.26
N CYS A 306 -8.37 21.33 -5.32
CA CYS A 306 -7.38 20.45 -4.68
C CYS A 306 -7.03 19.29 -5.62
N SER A 307 -5.73 19.07 -5.85
CA SER A 307 -5.25 17.82 -6.44
C SER A 307 -4.77 16.85 -5.34
N PRO A 308 -4.74 15.53 -5.59
CA PRO A 308 -4.21 14.56 -4.62
C PRO A 308 -2.79 14.87 -4.16
N LEU A 309 -1.93 15.34 -5.07
CA LEU A 309 -0.57 15.75 -4.75
C LEU A 309 -0.56 17.00 -3.86
N LEU A 310 -1.41 17.99 -4.14
CA LEU A 310 -1.50 19.19 -3.31
C LEU A 310 -1.98 18.85 -1.89
N SER A 311 -2.99 18.00 -1.76
CA SER A 311 -3.47 17.51 -0.45
C SER A 311 -2.36 16.81 0.34
N THR A 312 -1.56 15.97 -0.34
CA THR A 312 -0.40 15.29 0.26
C THR A 312 0.66 16.30 0.73
N LEU A 313 1.06 17.24 -0.13
CA LEU A 313 2.06 18.24 0.20
C LEU A 313 1.61 19.17 1.33
N ASN A 314 0.32 19.54 1.37
CA ASN A 314 -0.26 20.36 2.43
C ASN A 314 -0.17 19.66 3.81
N VAL A 315 -0.42 18.36 3.87
CA VAL A 315 -0.31 17.59 5.11
C VAL A 315 1.15 17.48 5.56
N LEU A 316 2.06 17.21 4.63
CA LEU A 316 3.49 17.16 4.94
C LEU A 316 3.98 18.53 5.44
N ASP A 317 3.59 19.61 4.78
CA ASP A 317 3.94 20.98 5.22
C ASP A 317 3.34 21.30 6.60
N HIS A 318 2.11 20.87 6.88
CA HIS A 318 1.48 21.05 8.19
C HIS A 318 2.27 20.34 9.30
N ILE A 319 2.71 19.10 9.07
CA ILE A 319 3.53 18.35 10.05
C ILE A 319 4.88 19.04 10.28
N LEU A 320 5.49 19.58 9.23
CA LEU A 320 6.83 20.15 9.28
C LEU A 320 6.84 21.57 9.85
N THR A 321 5.81 22.37 9.56
CA THR A 321 5.76 23.80 9.88
C THR A 321 4.79 24.17 11.00
N GLY A 322 3.87 23.26 11.37
CA GLY A 322 2.77 23.53 12.32
C GLY A 322 1.60 24.32 11.72
N LYS A 323 1.68 24.78 10.46
CA LYS A 323 0.67 25.67 9.87
C LYS A 323 -0.40 24.87 9.12
N SER A 324 -1.67 25.07 9.47
CA SER A 324 -2.77 24.43 8.73
C SER A 324 -2.86 24.99 7.31
N PRO A 325 -3.07 24.14 6.29
CA PRO A 325 -3.35 24.57 4.94
C PRO A 325 -4.68 25.32 4.85
N LEU A 326 -4.79 26.20 3.84
CA LEU A 326 -5.98 27.02 3.55
C LEU A 326 -7.04 26.26 2.74
N LEU A 327 -6.63 25.30 1.90
CA LEU A 327 -7.51 24.49 1.06
C LEU A 327 -7.62 23.07 1.60
N ARG A 328 -8.85 22.56 1.67
CA ARG A 328 -9.17 21.21 2.15
C ARG A 328 -10.12 20.52 1.18
N PRO A 329 -9.92 19.24 0.88
CA PRO A 329 -10.88 18.47 0.10
C PRO A 329 -12.17 18.25 0.90
N ASP A 330 -13.31 18.30 0.22
CA ASP A 330 -14.60 17.92 0.80
C ASP A 330 -14.69 16.39 0.89
N VAL A 331 -14.22 15.84 2.01
CA VAL A 331 -14.20 14.39 2.24
C VAL A 331 -15.59 13.76 2.16
N LEU A 332 -16.64 14.50 2.52
CA LEU A 332 -18.00 13.95 2.55
C LEU A 332 -18.48 13.63 1.13
N SER A 333 -18.34 14.56 0.19
CA SER A 333 -18.72 14.32 -1.21
C SER A 333 -17.84 13.25 -1.88
N LEU A 334 -16.54 13.21 -1.54
CA LEU A 334 -15.63 12.16 -2.02
C LEU A 334 -16.07 10.76 -1.54
N LEU A 335 -16.44 10.62 -0.26
CA LEU A 335 -16.92 9.36 0.29
C LEU A 335 -18.30 8.97 -0.24
N GLN A 336 -19.21 9.92 -0.44
CA GLN A 336 -20.53 9.68 -1.05
C GLN A 336 -20.41 9.14 -2.48
N THR A 337 -19.33 9.48 -3.20
CA THR A 337 -19.06 8.95 -4.55
C THR A 337 -18.80 7.43 -4.52
N LEU A 338 -18.16 6.91 -3.47
CA LEU A 338 -17.84 5.48 -3.32
C LEU A 338 -18.93 4.72 -2.58
N CYS A 339 -19.59 5.37 -1.63
CA CYS A 339 -20.60 4.80 -0.74
C CYS A 339 -21.80 5.76 -0.64
N PRO A 340 -22.78 5.68 -1.57
CA PRO A 340 -23.95 6.56 -1.55
C PRO A 340 -24.85 6.32 -0.32
N THR A 341 -24.71 5.18 0.34
CA THR A 341 -25.48 4.79 1.55
C THR A 341 -24.93 5.40 2.85
N ILE A 342 -23.88 6.22 2.81
CA ILE A 342 -23.36 6.88 4.02
C ILE A 342 -24.40 7.87 4.54
N VAL A 343 -24.90 7.64 5.76
CA VAL A 343 -25.76 8.58 6.48
C VAL A 343 -24.84 9.53 7.27
N LEU A 344 -25.05 10.85 7.17
CA LEU A 344 -24.25 11.87 7.87
C LEU A 344 -24.07 11.61 9.38
N ALA A 345 -25.02 10.93 10.00
CA ALA A 345 -25.00 10.59 11.43
C ALA A 345 -23.85 9.67 11.85
N ASP A 346 -23.30 8.85 10.95
CA ASP A 346 -22.14 7.97 11.26
C ASP A 346 -20.80 8.74 11.29
N LEU A 347 -20.77 9.98 10.80
CA LEU A 347 -19.60 10.85 10.73
C LEU A 347 -19.57 11.93 11.82
N GLU A 348 -20.71 12.22 12.45
CA GLU A 348 -20.84 13.23 13.50
C GLU A 348 -20.47 12.69 14.88
N ALA A 349 -19.17 12.52 15.07
CA ALA A 349 -18.59 12.65 16.40
C ALA A 349 -17.38 13.60 16.31
N GLN A 350 -17.64 14.80 15.79
CA GLN A 350 -16.76 15.96 15.93
C GLN A 350 -17.00 16.61 17.30
N PRO A 351 -15.95 16.94 18.08
CA PRO A 351 -16.11 17.79 19.24
C PRO A 351 -16.48 19.21 18.79
N GLY A 352 -17.55 19.74 19.39
CA GLY A 352 -18.14 21.09 19.28
C GLY A 352 -17.43 22.12 18.40
N GLU A 353 -18.14 22.58 17.36
CA GLU A 353 -17.86 23.84 16.68
C GLU A 353 -17.92 25.00 17.67
N ILE A 354 -16.80 25.72 17.82
CA ILE A 354 -16.81 27.10 18.30
C ILE A 354 -16.86 27.97 17.05
N PRO A 355 -17.84 28.88 16.89
CA PRO A 355 -18.01 29.63 15.66
C PRO A 355 -16.81 30.55 15.39
N ALA A 356 -16.23 30.42 14.19
CA ALA A 356 -15.15 31.27 13.70
C ALA A 356 -15.64 32.73 13.60
N LYS A 357 -14.88 33.66 14.21
CA LYS A 357 -15.00 35.10 13.92
C LYS A 357 -14.47 35.41 12.52
N PRO A 358 -15.05 36.38 11.80
CA PRO A 358 -14.67 36.67 10.42
C PRO A 358 -13.26 37.30 10.36
N PRO A 359 -12.44 36.98 9.34
CA PRO A 359 -11.14 37.61 9.18
C PRO A 359 -11.28 39.00 8.55
N HIS A 360 -10.52 39.95 9.10
CA HIS A 360 -10.36 41.28 8.51
C HIS A 360 -9.65 41.18 7.14
N SER A 361 -10.16 41.96 6.18
CA SER A 361 -9.64 42.12 4.83
C SER A 361 -8.22 42.68 4.84
N GLY A 362 -7.25 41.84 4.46
CA GLY A 362 -5.92 42.26 4.06
C GLY A 362 -5.67 41.83 2.61
N HIS A 363 -5.72 42.78 1.69
CA HIS A 363 -5.24 42.57 0.33
C HIS A 363 -3.74 42.24 0.36
N SER A 364 -3.35 41.09 -0.20
CA SER A 364 -2.02 40.95 -0.79
C SER A 364 -2.05 39.95 -1.95
N THR A 365 -1.68 40.46 -3.11
CA THR A 365 -1.35 39.74 -4.35
C THR A 365 -0.03 38.98 -4.22
N GLY A 366 0.09 37.80 -4.84
CA GLY A 366 1.39 37.24 -5.19
C GLY A 366 1.47 35.71 -5.13
N GLY A 367 1.54 35.09 -6.31
CA GLY A 367 1.69 33.65 -6.49
C GLY A 367 3.02 33.05 -6.01
N GLY A 368 3.09 31.72 -6.09
CA GLY A 368 4.31 30.91 -6.06
C GLY A 368 5.12 30.96 -4.76
N LYS A 369 4.75 30.17 -3.75
CA LYS A 369 5.55 30.01 -2.50
C LYS A 369 5.94 28.57 -2.16
N ILE A 370 5.82 27.62 -3.09
CA ILE A 370 6.31 26.24 -2.88
C ILE A 370 7.86 26.20 -2.88
N ALA A 371 8.53 27.16 -3.54
CA ALA A 371 9.99 27.22 -3.61
C ALA A 371 10.71 27.70 -2.33
N ARG A 372 10.02 28.34 -1.38
CA ARG A 372 10.67 28.80 -0.13
C ARG A 372 10.83 27.71 0.93
N SER A 373 10.06 26.62 0.85
CA SER A 373 10.22 25.47 1.75
C SER A 373 11.49 24.65 1.39
N ILE A 374 11.86 24.64 0.11
CA ILE A 374 13.09 23.99 -0.41
C ILE A 374 14.37 24.71 0.06
N ALA A 375 14.30 26.00 0.40
CA ALA A 375 15.44 26.77 0.87
C ALA A 375 15.64 26.73 2.40
N SER A 376 14.77 26.04 3.16
CA SER A 376 14.87 25.97 4.63
C SER A 376 15.51 24.69 5.17
N PHE A 377 16.28 23.96 4.35
CA PHE A 377 17.17 22.92 4.84
C PHE A 377 18.34 23.54 5.63
N VAL A 378 18.07 23.90 6.88
CA VAL A 378 19.04 24.34 7.89
C VAL A 378 19.09 23.25 8.98
N PRO A 379 20.27 22.91 9.52
CA PRO A 379 20.64 21.54 9.91
C PRO A 379 20.05 20.95 11.21
N PRO A 380 20.01 19.59 11.34
CA PRO A 380 19.80 18.83 12.58
C PRO A 380 21.03 18.72 13.49
N ALA A 381 22.07 19.54 13.33
CA ALA A 381 23.23 19.50 14.22
C ALA A 381 22.95 20.02 15.65
N ILE A 382 21.69 20.37 15.96
CA ILE A 382 21.18 20.60 17.32
C ILE A 382 20.44 19.35 17.87
N LEU A 383 20.42 18.22 17.17
CA LEU A 383 19.80 16.98 17.68
C LEU A 383 20.55 16.31 18.85
N GLN A 384 21.69 16.85 19.31
CA GLN A 384 22.21 16.50 20.64
C GLN A 384 21.50 17.24 21.78
N ASN A 385 20.80 18.35 21.50
CA ASN A 385 19.99 19.08 22.48
C ASN A 385 18.48 18.97 22.26
N ASP A 386 18.01 18.52 21.08
CA ASP A 386 16.59 18.25 20.83
C ASP A 386 16.32 16.77 20.55
N ARG A 387 16.26 15.97 21.62
CA ARG A 387 15.59 14.65 21.62
C ARG A 387 14.07 14.73 21.33
N LYS A 388 13.57 15.89 20.89
CA LYS A 388 12.16 16.24 20.68
C LYS A 388 11.76 16.43 19.21
N SER A 389 12.63 16.15 18.23
CA SER A 389 12.16 15.99 16.84
C SER A 389 11.35 14.68 16.75
N GLY A 390 10.05 14.76 17.04
CA GLY A 390 9.18 13.58 17.08
C GLY A 390 9.24 12.76 15.78
N ASN A 391 9.23 11.42 15.91
CA ASN A 391 9.30 10.45 14.81
C ASN A 391 8.41 10.79 13.60
N VAL A 392 7.27 11.43 13.84
CA VAL A 392 6.32 11.90 12.81
C VAL A 392 6.94 12.94 11.88
N LYS A 393 7.66 13.94 12.41
CA LYS A 393 8.34 14.98 11.60
C LYS A 393 9.44 14.37 10.75
N LEU A 394 10.18 13.40 11.29
CA LEU A 394 11.21 12.68 10.52
C LEU A 394 10.60 11.85 9.39
N ALA A 395 9.52 11.11 9.67
CA ALA A 395 8.80 10.35 8.64
C ALA A 395 8.23 11.27 7.55
N ALA A 396 7.63 12.40 7.92
CA ALA A 396 7.13 13.38 6.94
C ALA A 396 8.25 13.95 6.06
N ARG A 397 9.44 14.26 6.61
CA ARG A 397 10.60 14.68 5.80
C ARG A 397 11.02 13.59 4.82
N MET A 398 11.11 12.35 5.30
CA MET A 398 11.49 11.21 4.45
C MET A 398 10.48 11.01 3.31
N VAL A 399 9.18 11.05 3.61
CA VAL A 399 8.11 10.96 2.58
C VAL A 399 8.20 12.12 1.60
N LEU A 400 8.36 13.36 2.07
CA LEU A 400 8.48 14.53 1.20
C LEU A 400 9.68 14.42 0.25
N SER A 401 10.87 14.09 0.79
CA SER A 401 12.07 13.88 -0.03
C SER A 401 11.87 12.75 -1.03
N HIS A 402 11.29 11.63 -0.61
CA HIS A 402 11.01 10.50 -1.50
C HIS A 402 10.10 10.90 -2.66
N LEU A 403 8.99 11.59 -2.39
CA LEU A 403 8.07 12.05 -3.44
C LEU A 403 8.75 13.05 -4.39
N LEU A 404 9.54 14.00 -3.88
CA LEU A 404 10.25 14.99 -4.71
C LEU A 404 11.30 14.36 -5.62
N HIS A 405 12.00 13.31 -5.16
CA HIS A 405 13.01 12.64 -5.96
C HIS A 405 12.40 11.71 -7.00
N GLN A 406 11.24 11.10 -6.73
CA GLN A 406 10.73 10.01 -7.54
C GLN A 406 9.54 10.39 -8.44
N LEU A 407 8.71 11.36 -8.04
CA LEU A 407 7.55 11.76 -8.85
C LEU A 407 7.99 12.53 -10.10
N GLY A 408 7.73 11.96 -11.27
CA GLY A 408 8.05 12.59 -12.55
C GLY A 408 9.53 12.58 -12.90
N HIS A 409 10.33 11.72 -12.25
CA HIS A 409 11.75 11.59 -12.56
C HIS A 409 11.94 11.17 -14.03
N PHE A 410 12.68 11.98 -14.79
CA PHE A 410 13.02 11.68 -16.18
C PHE A 410 13.98 10.48 -16.20
N PRO A 411 13.76 9.43 -17.01
CA PRO A 411 14.75 8.38 -17.14
C PRO A 411 16.04 9.01 -17.69
N MET A 412 17.08 9.10 -16.87
CA MET A 412 18.40 9.47 -17.37
C MET A 412 18.77 8.39 -18.40
N GLY A 413 19.18 8.80 -19.60
CA GLY A 413 19.10 8.01 -20.84
C GLY A 413 19.89 6.70 -20.91
N LEU A 414 20.46 6.21 -19.81
CA LEU A 414 21.20 4.97 -19.69
C LEU A 414 20.83 4.26 -18.37
N GLY A 415 20.39 3.00 -18.48
CA GLY A 415 20.16 2.10 -17.34
C GLY A 415 18.71 2.02 -16.86
N ALA A 416 18.46 1.10 -15.92
CA ALA A 416 17.17 0.98 -15.24
C ALA A 416 17.03 2.12 -14.23
N ALA A 417 15.86 2.76 -14.18
CA ALA A 417 15.55 3.70 -13.11
C ALA A 417 15.56 2.94 -11.77
N GLN A 418 16.58 3.18 -10.94
CA GLN A 418 16.69 2.62 -9.59
C GLN A 418 16.38 3.69 -8.55
N LEU A 419 15.62 3.32 -7.51
CA LEU A 419 15.25 4.21 -6.41
C LEU A 419 16.46 4.67 -5.60
N THR A 420 17.48 3.81 -5.48
CA THR A 420 18.75 4.10 -4.83
C THR A 420 19.89 3.53 -5.64
N SER A 421 20.92 4.33 -5.87
CA SER A 421 22.17 3.88 -6.46
C SER A 421 22.86 2.88 -5.52
N LEU A 422 23.46 1.85 -6.09
CA LEU A 422 24.38 0.96 -5.38
C LEU A 422 25.83 1.47 -5.42
N VAL A 423 26.13 2.42 -6.32
CA VAL A 423 27.48 2.92 -6.54
C VAL A 423 28.07 3.52 -5.26
N THR A 424 29.32 3.17 -4.97
CA THR A 424 30.11 3.69 -3.85
C THR A 424 31.47 4.19 -4.31
N GLU A 425 32.20 4.85 -3.42
CA GLU A 425 33.55 5.33 -3.68
C GLU A 425 34.53 4.19 -4.02
N GLN A 426 34.32 2.99 -3.49
CA GLN A 426 35.15 1.81 -3.74
C GLN A 426 35.09 1.35 -5.20
N ASP A 427 33.98 1.59 -5.89
CA ASP A 427 33.79 1.14 -7.27
C ASP A 427 34.77 1.85 -8.22
N ASP A 428 35.13 3.11 -7.91
CA ASP A 428 36.01 3.94 -8.73
C ASP A 428 37.42 4.10 -8.17
N VAL A 429 37.63 3.76 -6.88
CA VAL A 429 38.92 3.90 -6.19
C VAL A 429 39.37 2.53 -5.67
N PRO A 430 40.09 1.73 -6.48
CA PRO A 430 40.49 0.35 -6.15
C PRO A 430 41.35 0.21 -4.88
N ALA A 431 41.93 1.31 -4.40
CA ALA A 431 42.71 1.35 -3.16
C ALA A 431 41.84 1.25 -1.90
N LEU A 432 40.55 1.60 -1.98
CA LEU A 432 39.60 1.48 -0.89
C LEU A 432 39.09 0.03 -0.82
N ARG A 433 39.30 -0.66 0.30
CA ARG A 433 38.89 -2.06 0.47
C ARG A 433 37.85 -2.29 1.56
N ASP A 434 37.62 -1.26 2.37
CA ASP A 434 36.70 -1.30 3.51
C ASP A 434 35.24 -0.96 3.13
N SER A 435 34.35 -1.13 4.12
CA SER A 435 32.93 -0.76 4.05
C SER A 435 32.69 0.71 3.66
N GLU A 436 31.47 1.00 3.18
CA GLU A 436 31.03 2.36 2.80
C GLU A 436 31.34 3.40 3.89
N LEU A 437 31.88 4.57 3.47
CA LEU A 437 32.31 5.69 4.35
C LEU A 437 33.36 5.31 5.41
N SER A 438 34.36 4.49 5.06
CA SER A 438 35.51 4.20 5.92
C SER A 438 36.42 5.42 6.14
N LYS A 439 37.33 5.33 7.13
CA LYS A 439 38.36 6.36 7.37
C LYS A 439 39.28 6.57 6.17
N GLU A 440 39.46 5.55 5.35
CA GLU A 440 40.31 5.58 4.16
C GLU A 440 39.78 6.57 3.11
N VAL A 441 38.46 6.73 3.02
CA VAL A 441 37.79 7.68 2.10
C VAL A 441 38.26 9.11 2.36
N PHE A 442 38.47 9.49 3.62
CA PHE A 442 38.95 10.83 3.98
C PHE A 442 40.42 11.06 3.65
N SER A 443 41.19 10.00 3.40
CA SER A 443 42.61 10.07 3.05
C SER A 443 42.86 9.92 1.56
N ALA A 444 41.83 9.57 0.77
CA ALA A 444 41.92 9.38 -0.66
C ALA A 444 42.03 10.75 -1.38
N PRO A 445 43.09 10.99 -2.19
CA PRO A 445 43.34 12.29 -2.81
C PRO A 445 42.32 12.65 -3.92
N ASN A 446 41.67 11.63 -4.49
CA ASN A 446 40.71 11.71 -5.57
C ASN A 446 39.26 11.75 -5.09
N ILE A 447 39.04 11.91 -3.77
CA ILE A 447 37.70 12.01 -3.18
C ILE A 447 37.60 13.30 -2.37
N GLN A 448 36.53 14.06 -2.59
CA GLN A 448 36.16 15.19 -1.76
C GLN A 448 34.80 14.94 -1.12
N LEU A 449 34.74 15.04 0.21
CA LEU A 449 33.52 14.86 0.97
C LEU A 449 32.99 16.21 1.45
N PHE A 450 31.70 16.45 1.21
CA PHE A 450 30.97 17.61 1.68
C PHE A 450 29.78 17.17 2.51
N VAL A 451 29.50 17.93 3.57
CA VAL A 451 28.25 17.81 4.31
C VAL A 451 27.39 19.00 3.92
N LEU A 452 26.30 18.73 3.19
CA LEU A 452 25.36 19.76 2.75
C LEU A 452 24.22 19.87 3.75
N ASN A 453 24.05 21.06 4.33
CA ASN A 453 22.94 21.39 5.23
C ASN A 453 22.78 20.42 6.43
N ASN A 454 23.84 19.68 6.79
CA ASN A 454 23.87 18.52 7.69
C ASN A 454 22.74 17.50 7.49
N MET A 455 22.22 17.41 6.28
CA MET A 455 21.15 16.48 5.89
C MET A 455 21.58 15.52 4.79
N ALA A 456 22.59 15.92 4.01
CA ALA A 456 23.15 15.09 2.96
C ALA A 456 24.67 15.04 3.05
N ILE A 457 25.22 13.88 2.74
CA ILE A 457 26.65 13.67 2.52
C ILE A 457 26.85 13.57 1.02
N VAL A 458 27.75 14.40 0.47
CA VAL A 458 28.10 14.41 -0.94
C VAL A 458 29.56 13.99 -1.07
N SER A 459 29.81 12.90 -1.78
CA SER A 459 31.15 12.50 -2.22
C SER A 459 31.32 12.90 -3.68
N LEU A 460 32.37 13.64 -3.98
CA LEU A 460 32.83 13.90 -5.33
C LEU A 460 34.06 13.04 -5.58
N VAL A 461 33.94 12.07 -6.48
CA VAL A 461 35.00 11.13 -6.84
C VAL A 461 35.51 11.48 -8.23
N GLU A 462 36.81 11.76 -8.36
CA GLU A 462 37.43 11.98 -9.66
C GLU A 462 37.57 10.64 -10.39
N ILE A 463 37.00 10.55 -11.59
CA ILE A 463 37.04 9.37 -12.45
C ILE A 463 37.63 9.72 -13.83
N PRO A 464 38.23 8.75 -14.55
CA PRO A 464 38.76 8.99 -15.89
C PRO A 464 37.67 9.48 -16.85
N ALA A 465 38.00 10.39 -17.77
CA ALA A 465 37.07 10.79 -18.81
C ALA A 465 36.83 9.62 -19.79
N GLU A 466 35.57 9.32 -20.09
CA GLU A 466 35.18 8.32 -21.09
C GLU A 466 35.58 8.80 -22.51
N GLU A 467 36.34 7.99 -23.26
CA GLU A 467 36.79 8.33 -24.62
C GLU A 467 35.67 8.27 -25.67
N THR A 468 34.62 7.49 -25.39
CA THR A 468 33.45 7.35 -26.26
C THR A 468 32.47 8.47 -25.97
N SER A 469 32.51 9.49 -26.83
CA SER A 469 31.41 10.37 -27.23
C SER A 469 30.25 10.38 -26.22
N GLY A 470 30.29 11.33 -25.28
CA GLY A 470 29.14 11.59 -24.44
C GLY A 470 27.87 11.71 -25.30
N GLY A 471 26.74 11.35 -24.69
CA GLY A 471 25.44 11.45 -25.35
C GLY A 471 25.26 12.81 -26.02
N ALA A 472 24.33 12.90 -26.97
CA ALA A 472 24.13 14.01 -27.92
C ALA A 472 24.39 15.46 -27.43
N ALA A 473 24.33 15.73 -26.12
CA ALA A 473 24.68 16.98 -25.45
C ALA A 473 26.18 17.39 -25.46
N SER A 474 27.16 16.48 -25.60
CA SER A 474 28.61 16.85 -25.58
C SER A 474 29.31 16.79 -26.94
N VAL A 475 28.59 16.41 -28.00
CA VAL A 475 29.13 16.36 -29.37
C VAL A 475 29.54 17.77 -29.82
N GLY A 476 30.80 17.94 -30.22
CA GLY A 476 31.31 19.24 -30.69
C GLY A 476 31.77 20.19 -29.59
N LEU A 477 31.82 19.75 -28.32
CA LEU A 477 32.32 20.54 -27.19
C LEU A 477 33.69 20.02 -26.69
N THR A 478 34.52 20.94 -26.19
CA THR A 478 35.75 20.67 -25.46
C THR A 478 35.40 20.38 -24.00
N THR A 479 35.83 19.23 -23.49
CA THR A 479 35.48 18.73 -22.15
C THR A 479 36.73 18.57 -21.28
N GLY A 480 36.55 18.37 -19.98
CA GLY A 480 37.66 18.07 -19.05
C GLY A 480 38.35 16.73 -19.33
N LYS A 481 39.59 16.60 -18.84
CA LYS A 481 40.38 15.36 -18.89
C LYS A 481 39.95 14.32 -17.86
N ALA A 482 39.16 14.73 -16.88
CA ALA A 482 38.57 13.90 -15.85
C ALA A 482 37.09 14.24 -15.72
N GLN A 483 36.31 13.26 -15.29
CA GLN A 483 34.92 13.40 -14.88
C GLN A 483 34.85 13.35 -13.36
N VAL A 484 33.74 13.82 -12.81
CA VAL A 484 33.47 13.74 -11.38
C VAL A 484 32.20 12.96 -11.17
N ARG A 485 32.29 11.82 -10.50
CA ARG A 485 31.11 11.13 -9.99
C ARG A 485 30.66 11.80 -8.71
N ALA A 486 29.45 12.34 -8.72
CA ALA A 486 28.78 12.77 -7.51
C ALA A 486 28.02 11.58 -6.90
N ILE A 487 28.21 11.35 -5.61
CA ILE A 487 27.44 10.39 -4.80
C ILE A 487 26.80 11.17 -3.66
N VAL A 488 25.49 11.33 -3.70
CA VAL A 488 24.71 12.05 -2.69
C VAL A 488 23.92 11.06 -1.85
N ARG A 489 24.09 11.14 -0.54
CA ARG A 489 23.39 10.31 0.44
C ARG A 489 22.53 11.21 1.32
N ASP A 490 21.25 10.91 1.42
CA ASP A 490 20.33 11.61 2.31
C ASP A 490 19.34 10.63 2.98
N LEU A 491 18.31 11.15 3.66
CA LEU A 491 17.28 10.33 4.30
C LEU A 491 16.42 9.49 3.33
N SER A 492 16.38 9.86 2.05
CA SER A 492 15.59 9.18 1.03
C SER A 492 16.36 8.12 0.27
N GLY A 493 17.69 8.15 0.33
CA GLY A 493 18.54 7.11 -0.23
C GLY A 493 19.92 7.59 -0.66
N LYS A 494 20.51 6.86 -1.59
CA LYS A 494 21.79 7.16 -2.23
C LYS A 494 21.53 7.41 -3.71
N PHE A 495 22.11 8.47 -4.25
CA PHE A 495 21.97 8.87 -5.64
C PHE A 495 23.35 9.10 -6.22
N SER A 496 23.55 8.75 -7.49
CA SER A 496 24.82 9.00 -8.14
C SER A 496 24.64 9.39 -9.60
N TRP A 497 25.46 10.33 -10.04
CA TRP A 497 25.52 10.77 -11.42
C TRP A 497 26.93 11.26 -11.75
N ASP A 498 27.26 11.20 -13.03
CA ASP A 498 28.56 11.63 -13.55
C ASP A 498 28.44 13.05 -14.09
N CYS A 499 29.34 13.92 -13.62
CA CYS A 499 29.45 15.31 -14.01
C CYS A 499 30.66 15.47 -14.92
N LEU A 500 30.46 16.11 -16.07
CA LEU A 500 31.53 16.49 -16.99
C LEU A 500 31.55 18.00 -17.18
N THR A 501 32.71 18.61 -16.96
CA THR A 501 32.90 20.05 -17.20
C THR A 501 32.98 20.32 -18.70
N LEU A 502 32.14 21.26 -19.18
CA LEU A 502 32.11 21.73 -20.57
C LEU A 502 32.79 23.10 -20.66
N TYR A 503 33.84 23.22 -21.47
CA TYR A 503 34.62 24.47 -21.60
C TYR A 503 34.22 25.34 -22.79
N GLY A 504 33.56 24.77 -23.81
CA GLY A 504 33.15 25.49 -25.01
C GLY A 504 33.23 24.63 -26.27
N PRO A 505 33.06 25.20 -27.46
CA PRO A 505 33.18 24.48 -28.74
C PRO A 505 34.55 23.80 -28.93
N GLN A 506 34.64 22.84 -29.85
CA GLN A 506 35.90 22.19 -30.23
C GLN A 506 36.97 23.24 -30.60
N GLY A 507 38.10 23.22 -29.88
CA GLY A 507 39.22 24.15 -30.07
C GLY A 507 39.35 25.25 -28.99
N CYS A 508 38.39 25.36 -28.07
CA CYS A 508 38.50 26.25 -26.91
C CYS A 508 39.60 25.80 -25.94
N ARG A 509 40.70 26.57 -25.82
CA ARG A 509 41.84 26.30 -24.94
C ARG A 509 41.59 26.55 -23.44
N ALA A 510 40.36 26.93 -23.05
CA ALA A 510 40.04 27.32 -21.68
C ALA A 510 40.03 26.17 -20.66
N GLY A 511 40.23 24.91 -21.08
CA GLY A 511 40.04 23.72 -20.25
C GLY A 511 41.26 22.84 -19.95
N SER A 512 42.43 23.13 -20.50
CA SER A 512 43.61 22.27 -20.33
C SER A 512 44.70 22.96 -19.50
N TYR A 513 44.70 22.74 -18.19
CA TYR A 513 45.86 23.05 -17.33
C TYR A 513 46.53 21.75 -16.85
N PRO A 514 47.88 21.66 -16.83
CA PRO A 514 48.84 22.68 -17.25
C PRO A 514 48.94 22.79 -18.78
N PRO A 515 49.30 23.97 -19.32
CA PRO A 515 49.52 24.15 -20.75
C PRO A 515 50.76 23.35 -21.16
N GLY A 516 50.58 22.30 -21.94
CA GLY A 516 51.69 21.64 -22.63
C GLY A 516 52.36 22.60 -23.63
N PRO A 517 53.58 22.29 -24.10
CA PRO A 517 54.29 23.15 -25.05
C PRO A 517 53.45 23.34 -26.31
N VAL A 518 53.34 24.60 -26.74
CA VAL A 518 52.52 25.06 -27.85
C VAL A 518 53.00 24.41 -29.15
N PRO A 519 52.18 23.60 -29.86
CA PRO A 519 52.43 23.35 -31.27
C PRO A 519 52.06 24.63 -32.02
N ASP A 520 52.96 25.07 -32.88
CA ASP A 520 52.85 26.30 -33.67
C ASP A 520 51.48 26.37 -34.38
N PRO A 521 50.63 27.39 -34.14
CA PRO A 521 49.28 27.48 -34.71
C PRO A 521 49.25 27.49 -36.24
N CYS A 522 50.39 27.76 -36.87
CA CYS A 522 50.55 27.85 -38.31
C CYS A 522 50.75 26.48 -39.02
N LEU A 523 50.98 25.39 -38.29
CA LEU A 523 51.20 24.05 -38.88
C LEU A 523 49.93 23.21 -39.04
N HIS A 524 48.88 23.47 -38.23
CA HIS A 524 47.64 22.69 -38.30
C HIS A 524 46.66 23.16 -39.38
N TYR A 525 46.65 24.46 -39.71
CA TYR A 525 45.76 25.00 -40.75
C TYR A 525 46.31 24.86 -42.18
N THR A 526 47.61 24.62 -42.34
CA THR A 526 48.25 24.44 -43.65
C THR A 526 48.21 22.99 -44.13
N THR A 527 48.22 22.01 -43.22
CA THR A 527 48.25 20.58 -43.56
C THR A 527 46.87 20.00 -43.90
N HIS A 528 45.78 20.48 -43.29
CA HIS A 528 44.42 20.02 -43.61
C HIS A 528 43.82 20.62 -44.88
N ARG A 529 44.29 21.81 -45.30
CA ARG A 529 43.80 22.45 -46.54
C ARG A 529 44.39 21.82 -47.80
N GLY A 530 45.63 21.31 -47.73
CA GLY A 530 46.27 20.58 -48.84
C GLY A 530 45.62 19.22 -49.11
N ARG A 531 45.36 18.42 -48.06
CA ARG A 531 44.74 17.08 -48.22
C ARG A 531 43.32 17.09 -48.77
N LEU A 532 42.55 18.15 -48.53
CA LEU A 532 41.19 18.31 -49.08
C LEU A 532 41.21 18.70 -50.57
N LEU A 533 42.22 19.44 -51.02
CA LEU A 533 42.40 19.78 -52.44
C LEU A 533 42.93 18.57 -53.23
N ASP A 534 43.89 17.82 -52.68
CA ASP A 534 44.42 16.61 -53.32
C ASP A 534 43.35 15.50 -53.46
N HIS A 535 42.45 15.36 -52.47
CA HIS A 535 41.33 14.40 -52.56
C HIS A 535 40.26 14.82 -53.59
N MET A 536 40.01 16.12 -53.73
CA MET A 536 39.07 16.66 -54.71
C MET A 536 39.62 16.57 -56.14
N GLU A 537 40.93 16.75 -56.34
CA GLU A 537 41.59 16.54 -57.64
C GLU A 537 41.68 15.05 -58.01
N GLN A 538 41.94 14.15 -57.06
CA GLN A 538 41.91 12.71 -57.32
C GLN A 538 40.51 12.19 -57.69
N GLN A 539 39.45 12.71 -57.07
CA GLN A 539 38.08 12.37 -57.44
C GLN A 539 37.66 12.94 -58.80
N ARG A 540 38.16 14.12 -59.18
CA ARG A 540 37.94 14.68 -60.53
C ARG A 540 38.66 13.89 -61.62
N CYS A 541 39.91 13.51 -61.40
CA CYS A 541 40.67 12.69 -62.35
C CYS A 541 40.08 11.27 -62.52
N GLN A 542 39.50 10.69 -61.47
CA GLN A 542 38.80 9.40 -61.56
C GLN A 542 37.45 9.50 -62.30
N ALA A 543 36.73 10.62 -62.15
CA ALA A 543 35.49 10.87 -62.89
C ALA A 543 35.74 11.13 -64.39
N ASP A 544 36.79 11.87 -64.75
CA ASP A 544 37.17 12.12 -66.15
C ASP A 544 37.76 10.88 -66.85
N ALA A 545 38.39 9.97 -66.11
CA ALA A 545 38.83 8.68 -66.64
C ALA A 545 37.64 7.73 -66.93
N ALA A 546 36.64 7.70 -66.05
CA ALA A 546 35.43 6.89 -66.23
C ALA A 546 34.54 7.39 -67.40
N ALA A 547 34.60 8.68 -67.73
CA ALA A 547 33.87 9.27 -68.86
C ALA A 547 34.53 9.05 -70.24
N ARG A 548 35.78 8.54 -70.27
CA ARG A 548 36.51 8.23 -71.52
C ARG A 548 36.48 6.75 -71.90
N GLU A 549 35.95 5.89 -71.03
CA GLU A 549 35.78 4.45 -71.28
C GLU A 549 34.30 4.04 -71.48
N SER A 550 33.40 5.01 -71.67
CA SER A 550 31.99 4.80 -72.05
C SER A 550 31.69 5.20 -73.49
#